data_AF-A0A817NLU1-F1
#
_entry.id   AF-A0A817NLU1-F1
#
_cell.length_a   1.000
_cell.length_b   1.000
_cell.length_c   1.000
_cell.angle_alpha   90.00
_cell.angle_beta   90.00
_cell.angle_gamma   90.00
#
_symmetry.space_group_name_H-M   'P 1'
#
loop_
_entity.id
_entity.type
_entity.pdbx_description
1 polymer ?
#
loop_
_entity_poly.entity_id
_entity_poly.type
_entity_poly.pdbx_seq_one_letter_code
_entity_poly.pdbx_strand_id
1 'polypeptide(L)'
;MPNRLPLPEATLAITALNSSVSSSFLPTDTIETIFNQLMVEEWKVDSNFEGYYNTCAPTTCTYTNIRRMDLLYVIATIAGLFGGLVIVLRLLTPVIVRLVNWIVAAWRYLYSCANDQERVRQTGNMYCRFVIKY
;
A
#
# COMPACT_ATOMS: atom_id res chain seq x y z
N MET A 1 6.42 28.18 -3.23
CA MET A 1 5.82 28.51 -1.92
C MET A 1 4.77 29.57 -2.19
N PRO A 2 3.47 29.37 -1.88
CA PRO A 2 2.48 30.42 -2.11
C PRO A 2 2.57 31.45 -0.97
N ASN A 3 2.58 32.73 -1.34
CA ASN A 3 2.60 33.88 -0.44
C ASN A 3 1.29 33.93 0.37
N ARG A 4 1.38 33.96 1.70
CA ARG A 4 0.21 34.25 2.55
C ARG A 4 -0.13 35.73 2.43
N LEU A 5 -1.34 36.04 1.97
CA LEU A 5 -1.92 37.38 2.17
C LEU A 5 -2.09 37.63 3.68
N PRO A 6 -1.87 38.87 4.17
CA PRO A 6 -2.24 39.24 5.52
C PRO A 6 -3.77 39.13 5.68
N LEU A 7 -4.23 38.38 6.67
CA LEU A 7 -5.65 38.40 7.06
C LEU A 7 -6.00 39.84 7.48
N PRO A 8 -7.15 40.41 7.08
CA PRO A 8 -7.59 41.69 7.62
C PRO A 8 -7.74 41.56 9.13
N GLU A 9 -7.29 42.57 9.88
CA GLU A 9 -7.50 42.70 11.33
C GLU A 9 -8.99 42.71 11.63
N ALA A 10 -9.57 41.52 11.78
CA ALA A 10 -10.86 41.36 12.40
C ALA A 10 -10.65 41.57 13.91
N THR A 11 -10.94 42.78 14.39
CA THR A 11 -11.11 43.06 15.82
C THR A 11 -12.35 42.31 16.29
N LEU A 12 -12.16 41.06 16.73
CA LEU A 12 -13.18 40.28 17.40
C LEU A 12 -13.48 40.95 18.75
N ALA A 13 -14.60 41.68 18.81
CA ALA A 13 -15.16 42.17 20.07
C ALA A 13 -15.64 40.95 20.88
N ILE A 14 -14.76 40.42 21.72
CA ILE A 14 -15.05 39.24 22.54
C ILE A 14 -15.91 39.69 23.72
N THR A 15 -17.19 39.35 23.69
CA THR A 15 -18.09 39.59 24.82
C THR A 15 -17.91 38.44 25.81
N ALA A 16 -17.70 38.74 27.09
CA ALA A 16 -17.57 37.71 28.12
C ALA A 16 -18.87 36.88 28.22
N LEU A 17 -18.70 35.58 28.48
CA LEU A 17 -19.81 34.64 28.61
C LEU A 17 -20.71 35.07 29.79
N ASN A 18 -21.99 35.30 29.53
CA ASN A 18 -22.94 35.77 30.53
C ASN A 18 -23.63 34.56 31.19
N SER A 19 -23.39 34.36 32.48
CA SER A 19 -23.95 33.24 33.27
C SER A 19 -25.47 33.31 33.47
N SER A 20 -26.10 34.42 33.09
CA SER A 20 -27.56 34.61 33.13
C SER A 20 -28.27 34.06 31.89
N VAL A 21 -27.51 33.68 30.86
CA VAL A 21 -28.04 33.18 29.59
C VAL A 21 -28.25 31.68 29.70
N SER A 22 -29.41 31.19 29.26
CA SER A 22 -29.72 29.76 29.23
C SER A 22 -28.73 29.03 28.33
N SER A 23 -27.87 28.18 28.89
CA SER A 23 -27.03 27.21 28.15
C SER A 23 -27.63 25.81 28.33
N SER A 24 -27.42 24.95 27.34
CA SER A 24 -27.82 23.54 27.43
C SER A 24 -26.95 22.74 28.40
N PHE A 25 -25.78 23.27 28.76
CA PHE A 25 -24.84 22.64 29.69
C PHE A 25 -24.69 23.48 30.95
N LEU A 26 -24.79 22.84 32.11
CA LEU A 26 -24.49 23.48 33.38
C LEU A 26 -22.99 23.38 33.69
N PRO A 27 -22.42 24.34 34.45
CA PRO A 27 -21.03 24.25 34.93
C PRO A 27 -20.73 23.01 35.78
N THR A 28 -21.77 22.33 36.26
CA THR A 28 -21.71 21.11 37.06
C THR A 28 -21.75 19.83 36.23
N ASP A 29 -22.03 19.91 34.93
CA ASP A 29 -22.09 18.75 34.05
C ASP A 29 -20.70 18.16 33.82
N THR A 30 -20.63 16.85 33.59
CA THR A 30 -19.36 16.18 33.34
C THR A 30 -18.92 16.37 31.89
N ILE A 31 -17.62 16.30 31.65
CA ILE A 31 -17.06 16.32 30.30
C ILE A 31 -17.68 15.21 29.43
N GLU A 32 -18.01 14.06 30.02
CA GLU A 32 -18.64 12.93 29.31
C GLU A 32 -20.04 13.27 28.77
N THR A 33 -20.89 13.93 29.56
CA THR A 33 -22.24 14.32 29.12
C THR A 33 -22.18 15.35 27.99
N ILE A 34 -21.21 16.26 28.07
CA ILE A 34 -20.92 17.26 27.03
C ILE A 34 -20.50 16.58 25.71
N PHE A 35 -19.59 15.59 25.77
CA PHE A 35 -19.17 14.83 24.59
C PHE A 35 -20.28 13.97 23.99
N ASN A 36 -21.11 13.34 24.83
CA ASN A 36 -22.25 12.53 24.37
C ASN A 36 -23.28 13.37 23.61
N GLN A 37 -23.36 14.67 23.90
CA GLN A 37 -24.21 15.63 23.18
C GLN A 37 -23.46 16.39 22.08
N LEU A 38 -22.27 15.92 21.69
CA LEU A 38 -21.41 16.51 20.67
C LEU A 38 -21.10 17.99 20.91
N MET A 39 -21.18 18.45 22.17
CA MET A 39 -21.00 19.86 22.55
C MET A 39 -21.97 20.83 21.84
N VAL A 40 -23.15 20.35 21.44
CA VAL A 40 -24.13 21.18 20.72
C VAL A 40 -24.97 21.99 21.71
N GLU A 41 -24.85 23.32 21.67
CA GLU A 41 -25.62 24.24 22.52
C GLU A 41 -27.07 24.42 22.04
N GLU A 42 -27.25 24.66 20.74
CA GLU A 42 -28.57 24.86 20.14
C GLU A 42 -28.62 24.31 18.72
N TRP A 43 -29.72 23.62 18.39
CA TRP A 43 -30.00 23.18 17.02
C TRP A 43 -30.77 24.28 16.27
N LYS A 44 -30.07 25.01 15.39
CA LYS A 44 -30.72 25.98 14.49
C LYS A 44 -31.20 25.26 13.22
N VAL A 45 -32.50 25.00 13.14
CA VAL A 45 -33.13 24.27 12.01
C VAL A 45 -33.18 25.12 10.73
N ASP A 46 -33.20 26.46 10.84
CA ASP A 46 -33.20 27.40 9.71
C ASP A 46 -31.80 27.73 9.14
N SER A 47 -30.85 26.81 9.26
CA SER A 47 -29.50 27.01 8.73
C SER A 47 -29.44 26.63 7.24
N ASN A 48 -28.90 27.54 6.41
CA ASN A 48 -28.67 27.27 4.99
C ASN A 48 -27.48 26.32 4.81
N PHE A 49 -27.74 25.03 4.95
CA PHE A 49 -26.73 23.97 4.78
C PHE A 49 -26.13 23.99 3.36
N GLU A 50 -26.92 24.30 2.34
CA GLU A 50 -26.47 24.33 0.95
C GLU A 50 -25.38 25.40 0.72
N GLY A 51 -25.58 26.60 1.25
CA GLY A 51 -24.57 27.67 1.21
C GLY A 51 -23.29 27.33 1.98
N TYR A 52 -23.44 26.66 3.13
CA TYR A 52 -22.30 26.21 3.93
C TYR A 52 -21.48 25.16 3.19
N TYR A 53 -22.13 24.13 2.65
CA TYR A 53 -21.45 23.09 1.87
C TYR A 53 -20.81 23.65 0.59
N ASN A 54 -21.47 24.57 -0.11
CA ASN A 54 -20.87 25.21 -1.30
C ASN A 54 -19.63 26.06 -0.96
N THR A 55 -19.61 26.70 0.21
CA THR A 55 -18.46 27.51 0.66
C THR A 55 -17.32 26.63 1.15
N CYS A 56 -17.64 25.50 1.81
CA CYS A 56 -16.68 24.59 2.41
C CYS A 56 -16.39 23.34 1.55
N ALA A 57 -16.81 23.30 0.28
CA ALA A 57 -16.44 22.26 -0.67
C ALA A 57 -15.19 22.69 -1.44
N PRO A 58 -13.96 22.42 -0.92
CA PRO A 58 -12.76 22.68 -1.69
C PRO A 58 -12.80 21.83 -2.97
N THR A 59 -12.65 22.48 -4.12
CA THR A 59 -12.54 21.79 -5.43
C THR A 59 -11.36 20.83 -5.50
N THR A 60 -10.36 21.01 -4.63
CA THR A 60 -9.17 20.18 -4.55
C THR A 60 -8.76 19.97 -3.09
N CYS A 61 -8.82 18.73 -2.61
CA CYS A 61 -8.23 18.37 -1.33
C CYS A 61 -6.70 18.25 -1.48
N THR A 62 -5.97 19.20 -0.90
CA THR A 62 -4.51 19.10 -0.81
C THR A 62 -4.12 18.36 0.46
N TYR A 63 -3.92 17.05 0.35
CA TYR A 63 -3.32 16.27 1.43
C TYR A 63 -1.82 16.55 1.48
N THR A 64 -1.38 17.27 2.51
CA THR A 64 0.04 17.37 2.84
C THR A 64 0.49 16.03 3.41
N ASN A 65 1.14 15.21 2.59
CA ASN A 65 1.81 14.00 3.05
C ASN A 65 3.05 14.42 3.86
N ILE A 66 2.84 14.76 5.13
CA ILE A 66 3.92 14.92 6.11
C ILE A 66 4.39 13.50 6.46
N ARG A 67 5.07 12.84 5.51
CA ARG A 67 5.87 11.65 5.81
C ARG A 67 6.94 12.14 6.77
N ARG A 68 6.72 11.96 8.08
CA ARG A 68 7.81 11.95 9.05
C ARG A 68 8.75 10.86 8.53
N MET A 69 9.88 11.27 7.95
CA MET A 69 10.92 10.39 7.44
C MET A 69 11.52 9.67 8.63
N ASP A 70 10.82 8.64 9.09
CA ASP A 70 11.27 7.83 10.20
C ASP A 70 12.49 7.05 9.70
N LEU A 71 13.67 7.41 10.18
CA LEU A 71 14.94 6.79 9.76
C LEU A 71 14.87 5.26 9.94
N LEU A 72 14.15 4.79 10.95
CA LEU A 72 13.90 3.37 11.19
C LEU A 72 13.13 2.71 10.04
N TYR A 73 12.15 3.41 9.46
CA TYR A 73 11.39 2.89 8.32
C TYR A 73 12.27 2.71 7.09
N VAL A 74 13.16 3.65 6.82
CA VAL A 74 14.11 3.57 5.69
C VAL A 74 15.08 2.41 5.88
N ILE A 75 15.65 2.28 7.08
CA ILE A 75 16.60 1.20 7.42
C ILE A 75 15.91 -0.17 7.33
N ALA A 76 14.70 -0.30 7.90
CA ALA A 76 13.93 -1.54 7.84
C ALA A 76 13.57 -1.94 6.40
N THR A 77 13.24 -0.96 5.55
CA THR A 77 12.96 -1.21 4.13
C THR A 77 14.19 -1.74 3.39
N ILE A 78 15.35 -1.12 3.62
CA ILE A 78 16.62 -1.55 3.00
C ILE A 78 17.00 -2.95 3.50
N ALA A 79 16.93 -3.18 4.82
CA ALA A 79 17.22 -4.48 5.42
C ALA A 79 16.27 -5.57 4.90
N GLY A 80 14.98 -5.27 4.77
CA GLY A 80 13.98 -6.17 4.21
C GLY A 80 14.22 -6.49 2.73
N LEU A 81 14.64 -5.50 1.93
CA LEU A 81 14.95 -5.70 0.51
C LEU A 81 16.16 -6.63 0.33
N PHE A 82 17.25 -6.36 1.04
CA PHE A 82 18.45 -7.21 0.97
C PHE A 82 18.22 -8.59 1.57
N GLY A 83 17.57 -8.66 2.74
CA GLY A 83 17.25 -9.92 3.41
C GLY A 83 16.34 -10.80 2.55
N GLY A 84 15.24 -10.24 2.05
CA GLY A 84 14.27 -10.95 1.21
C GLY A 84 14.90 -11.46 -0.08
N LEU A 85 15.69 -10.61 -0.76
CA LEU A 85 16.33 -11.00 -2.02
C LEU A 85 17.33 -12.15 -1.84
N VAL A 86 18.13 -12.13 -0.78
CA VAL A 86 19.11 -13.19 -0.49
C VAL A 86 18.41 -14.51 -0.18
N ILE A 87 17.32 -14.48 0.60
CA ILE A 87 16.53 -15.66 0.94
C ILE A 87 15.87 -16.27 -0.29
N VAL A 88 15.25 -15.44 -1.14
CA VAL A 88 14.63 -15.88 -2.40
C VAL A 88 15.67 -16.49 -3.34
N LEU A 89 16.83 -15.86 -3.47
CA LEU A 89 17.90 -16.37 -4.32
C LEU A 89 18.43 -17.71 -3.82
N ARG A 90 18.65 -17.86 -2.49
CA ARG A 90 19.07 -19.14 -1.89
C ARG A 90 18.06 -20.25 -2.09
N LEU A 91 16.77 -19.93 -2.10
CA LEU A 91 15.71 -20.90 -2.38
C LEU A 91 15.63 -21.25 -3.87
N LEU A 92 15.85 -20.27 -4.76
CA LEU A 92 15.87 -20.46 -6.20
C LEU A 92 17.05 -21.30 -6.68
N THR A 93 18.25 -21.15 -6.09
CA THR A 93 19.47 -21.86 -6.51
C THR A 93 19.29 -23.39 -6.61
N PRO A 94 18.82 -24.13 -5.59
CA PRO A 94 18.65 -25.58 -5.69
C PRO A 94 17.55 -25.97 -6.70
N VAL A 95 16.52 -25.13 -6.88
CA VAL A 95 15.46 -25.36 -7.87
C VAL A 95 16.04 -25.25 -9.28
N ILE A 96 16.80 -24.20 -9.56
CA ILE A 96 17.44 -23.97 -10.86
C ILE A 96 18.43 -25.10 -11.17
N VAL A 97 19.27 -25.50 -10.22
CA VAL A 97 20.23 -26.61 -10.43
C VAL A 97 19.52 -27.91 -10.77
N ARG A 98 18.42 -28.23 -10.10
CA ARG A 98 17.61 -29.43 -10.42
C ARG A 98 16.99 -29.34 -11.82
N LEU A 99 16.46 -28.18 -12.19
CA LEU A 99 15.90 -27.94 -13.53
C LEU A 99 16.97 -28.06 -14.61
N VAL A 100 18.14 -27.44 -14.42
CA VAL A 100 19.25 -27.51 -15.37
C VAL A 100 19.74 -28.95 -15.54
N ASN A 101 19.92 -29.69 -14.44
CA ASN A 101 20.32 -31.10 -14.51
C ASN A 101 19.28 -31.96 -15.23
N TRP A 102 17.99 -31.73 -14.98
CA TRP A 102 16.90 -32.42 -15.68
C TRP A 102 16.88 -32.09 -17.18
N ILE A 103 17.04 -30.82 -17.53
CA ILE A 103 17.12 -30.35 -18.92
C ILE A 103 18.33 -30.97 -19.62
N VAL A 104 19.53 -30.93 -19.02
CA VAL A 104 20.74 -31.52 -19.62
C VAL A 104 20.59 -33.03 -19.82
N ALA A 105 19.96 -33.74 -18.88
CA ALA A 105 19.67 -35.16 -19.04
C ALA A 105 18.70 -35.43 -20.21
N ALA A 106 17.61 -34.66 -20.30
CA ALA A 106 16.66 -34.76 -21.40
C ALA A 106 17.29 -34.42 -22.75
N TRP A 107 18.12 -33.37 -22.80
CA TRP A 107 18.86 -32.98 -23.99
C TRP A 107 19.89 -34.02 -24.43
N ARG A 108 20.63 -34.64 -23.50
CA ARG A 108 21.54 -35.76 -23.82
C ARG A 108 20.80 -36.95 -24.43
N TYR A 109 19.61 -37.24 -23.92
CA TYR A 109 18.76 -38.29 -24.46
C TYR A 109 18.32 -37.98 -25.91
N LEU A 110 17.85 -36.74 -26.16
CA LEU A 110 17.42 -36.30 -27.49
C LEU A 110 18.59 -36.21 -28.49
N TYR A 111 19.74 -35.68 -28.07
CA TYR A 111 20.94 -35.58 -28.91
C TYR A 111 21.45 -36.96 -29.33
N SER A 112 21.45 -37.94 -28.42
CA SER A 112 21.83 -39.32 -28.74
C SER A 112 20.91 -39.94 -29.80
N CYS A 113 19.62 -39.58 -29.83
CA CYS A 113 18.69 -40.05 -30.86
C CYS A 113 18.89 -39.33 -32.21
N ALA A 114 19.20 -38.03 -32.19
CA ALA A 114 19.45 -37.26 -33.40
C ALA A 114 20.78 -37.65 -34.09
N ASN A 115 21.82 -37.95 -33.32
CA ASN A 115 23.12 -38.35 -33.86
C ASN A 115 23.12 -39.76 -34.48
N ASP A 116 22.16 -40.62 -34.13
CA ASP A 116 21.99 -41.94 -34.77
C ASP A 116 21.30 -41.85 -36.14
N GLN A 117 20.70 -40.71 -36.49
CA GLN A 117 19.95 -40.52 -37.74
C GLN A 117 20.86 -40.59 -38.99
N GLU A 118 22.14 -40.20 -38.89
CA GLU A 118 23.09 -40.32 -40.01
C GLU A 118 23.56 -41.77 -40.27
N ARG A 119 23.61 -42.64 -39.24
CA ARG A 119 23.89 -44.08 -39.44
C ARG A 119 22.69 -44.91 -39.88
N VAL A 120 21.46 -44.46 -39.62
CA VAL A 120 20.23 -45.21 -39.93
C VAL A 120 19.70 -44.96 -41.35
N ARG A 121 20.23 -43.98 -42.08
CA ARG A 121 19.85 -43.76 -43.50
C ARG A 121 20.27 -44.88 -44.46
N GLN A 122 21.13 -45.82 -44.03
CA GLN A 122 21.49 -47.01 -44.81
C GLN A 122 20.78 -48.30 -44.42
N THR A 123 20.07 -48.35 -43.28
CA THR A 123 19.38 -49.56 -42.83
C THR A 123 18.00 -49.20 -42.31
N GLY A 124 16.99 -49.47 -43.14
CA GLY A 124 15.58 -49.25 -42.82
C GLY A 124 15.06 -50.21 -41.76
N ASN A 125 15.40 -49.98 -40.48
CA ASN A 125 14.65 -50.55 -39.37
C ASN A 125 14.64 -49.61 -38.15
N MET A 126 13.45 -49.07 -37.92
CA MET A 126 13.06 -48.12 -36.90
C MET A 126 12.92 -48.81 -35.55
N TYR A 127 13.89 -48.64 -34.64
CA TYR A 127 13.64 -48.73 -33.20
C TYR A 127 14.61 -47.81 -32.43
N CYS A 128 14.18 -46.58 -32.12
CA CYS A 128 14.72 -45.87 -30.95
C CYS A 128 14.27 -46.67 -29.73
N ARG A 129 15.14 -47.58 -29.28
CA ARG A 129 14.87 -48.51 -28.20
C ARG A 129 14.68 -47.72 -26.90
N PHE A 130 13.42 -47.61 -26.48
CA PHE A 130 13.01 -47.30 -25.11
C PHE A 130 13.90 -48.06 -24.12
N VAL A 131 14.82 -47.36 -23.46
CA VAL A 131 15.45 -47.85 -22.23
C VAL A 131 14.90 -47.02 -21.09
N ILE A 132 13.66 -47.32 -20.71
CA ILE A 132 13.20 -47.12 -19.34
C ILE A 132 13.89 -48.22 -18.55
N LYS A 133 14.91 -47.86 -17.76
CA LYS A 133 15.43 -48.75 -16.72
C LYS A 133 14.57 -48.53 -15.48
N TYR A 134 13.91 -49.61 -15.04
CA TYR A 134 13.25 -49.72 -13.74
C TYR A 134 14.20 -49.38 -12.60
#